data_AF-A0A3C0FVG7-F1
#
_entry.id   AF-A0A3C0FVG7-F1
#
_cell.length_a   1.000
_cell.length_b   1.000
_cell.length_c   1.000
_cell.angle_alpha   90.00
_cell.angle_beta   90.00
_cell.angle_gamma   90.00
#
_symmetry.space_group_name_H-M   'P 1'
#
loop_
_entity.id
_entity.type
_entity.pdbx_description
1 polymer ?
#
loop_
_entity_poly.entity_id
_entity_poly.type
_entity_poly.pdbx_seq_one_letter_code
_entity_poly.pdbx_strand_id
1 'polypeptide(L)'
;MYEIEELRSGGELASEEKDLVNGFFAYCGKLYPRLVSFNGRGFDLPVLKYRAMKHGVSARWLHQASNKWENYTARYAPHWHCDLAEVLSDYGASARTKMNEVCAALDLPGKTGVDGSKVSDMYDNGEIDGIRRYCETDVLNTYLLYLRHALHTGLTDHDGYNHAINLTVGWLEEQAGDIPAYQEFLDAWRQSSDGSFNAL
;
A
#
# COMPACT_ATOMS: atom_id res chain seq x y z
N MET A 1 -12.02 10.16 -8.99
CA MET A 1 -12.74 9.37 -7.96
C MET A 1 -11.92 8.13 -7.69
N TYR A 2 -11.76 7.72 -6.43
CA TYR A 2 -10.96 6.56 -6.03
C TYR A 2 -11.89 5.50 -5.45
N GLU A 3 -11.70 4.25 -5.84
CA GLU A 3 -12.43 3.09 -5.32
C GLU A 3 -11.49 1.88 -5.28
N ILE A 4 -11.82 0.90 -4.44
CA ILE A 4 -11.08 -0.36 -4.38
C ILE A 4 -11.71 -1.31 -5.40
N GLU A 5 -11.00 -1.57 -6.50
CA GLU A 5 -11.39 -2.64 -7.43
C GLU A 5 -11.05 -4.01 -6.86
N GLU A 6 -9.89 -4.13 -6.19
CA GLU A 6 -9.38 -5.39 -5.68
C GLU A 6 -8.34 -5.17 -4.57
N LEU A 7 -8.40 -5.97 -3.50
CA LEU A 7 -7.37 -6.07 -2.48
C LEU A 7 -7.02 -7.55 -2.28
N ARG A 8 -5.76 -7.91 -2.57
CA ARG A 8 -5.25 -9.27 -2.39
C ARG A 8 -3.73 -9.28 -2.27
N SER A 9 -3.23 -10.32 -1.62
CA SER A 9 -1.85 -10.75 -1.75
C SER A 9 -1.62 -11.45 -3.10
N GLY A 10 -0.43 -11.29 -3.68
CA GLY A 10 -0.07 -11.92 -4.94
C GLY A 10 0.07 -13.45 -4.84
N GLY A 11 -0.30 -14.16 -5.91
CA GLY A 11 -0.20 -15.62 -6.02
C GLY A 11 -1.05 -16.38 -4.98
N GLU A 12 -0.72 -17.66 -4.80
CA GLU A 12 -1.36 -18.58 -3.86
C GLU A 12 -0.41 -18.94 -2.71
N LEU A 13 -0.90 -19.62 -1.66
CA LEU A 13 -0.08 -20.06 -0.52
C LEU A 13 1.11 -20.93 -0.93
N ALA A 14 0.97 -21.70 -2.01
CA ALA A 14 2.01 -22.59 -2.54
C ALA A 14 2.86 -21.94 -3.64
N SER A 15 2.64 -20.67 -3.98
CA SER A 15 3.41 -20.01 -5.05
C SER A 15 4.87 -19.88 -4.67
N GLU A 16 5.75 -20.26 -5.59
CA GLU A 16 7.18 -20.06 -5.43
C GLU A 16 7.54 -18.58 -5.64
N GLU A 17 8.66 -18.17 -5.04
CA GLU A 17 9.13 -16.78 -5.14
C GLU A 17 9.26 -16.30 -6.60
N LYS A 18 9.73 -17.16 -7.50
CA LYS A 18 9.87 -16.81 -8.92
C LYS A 18 8.53 -16.43 -9.54
N ASP A 19 7.47 -17.17 -9.23
CA ASP A 19 6.14 -16.95 -9.77
C ASP A 19 5.54 -15.66 -9.22
N LEU A 20 5.73 -15.39 -7.92
CA LEU A 20 5.30 -14.15 -7.27
C LEU A 20 5.97 -12.92 -7.89
N VAL A 21 7.31 -12.97 -8.03
CA VAL A 21 8.09 -11.89 -8.62
C VAL A 21 7.72 -11.68 -10.09
N ASN A 22 7.65 -12.75 -10.87
CA ASN A 22 7.25 -12.67 -12.27
C ASN A 22 5.83 -12.12 -12.43
N GLY A 23 4.89 -12.56 -11.58
CA GLY A 23 3.52 -12.08 -11.55
C GLY A 23 3.44 -10.57 -11.32
N PHE A 24 4.15 -10.05 -10.31
CA PHE A 24 4.21 -8.61 -10.05
C PHE A 24 4.73 -7.81 -11.25
N PHE A 25 5.89 -8.18 -11.79
CA PHE A 25 6.50 -7.44 -12.91
C PHE A 25 5.69 -7.56 -14.21
N ALA A 26 5.07 -8.71 -14.48
CA ALA A 26 4.20 -8.90 -15.64
C ALA A 26 2.91 -8.07 -15.51
N TYR A 27 2.28 -8.05 -14.33
CA TYR A 27 1.06 -7.30 -14.07
C TYR A 27 1.28 -5.79 -14.25
N CYS A 28 2.29 -5.23 -13.58
CA CYS A 28 2.63 -3.82 -13.73
C CYS A 28 3.10 -3.47 -15.15
N GLY A 29 3.80 -4.37 -15.84
CA GLY A 29 4.24 -4.16 -17.23
C GLY A 29 3.11 -4.16 -18.26
N LYS A 30 1.95 -4.75 -17.92
CA LYS A 30 0.74 -4.69 -18.75
C LYS A 30 -0.03 -3.39 -18.51
N LEU A 31 -0.16 -2.97 -17.25
CA LEU A 31 -1.04 -1.87 -16.85
C LEU A 31 -0.35 -0.50 -16.85
N TYR A 32 0.97 -0.45 -16.67
CA TYR A 32 1.72 0.79 -16.38
C TYR A 32 1.03 1.64 -15.30
N PRO A 33 0.76 1.05 -14.10
CA PRO A 33 -0.02 1.72 -13.06
C PRO A 33 0.80 2.85 -12.40
N ARG A 34 0.13 3.80 -11.74
CA ARG A 34 0.80 4.58 -10.70
C ARG A 34 1.10 3.66 -9.52
N LEU A 35 2.35 3.56 -9.10
CA LEU A 35 2.71 2.86 -7.87
C LEU A 35 2.50 3.81 -6.69
N VAL A 36 1.72 3.39 -5.71
CA VAL A 36 1.58 4.09 -4.42
C VAL A 36 2.08 3.14 -3.34
N SER A 37 2.97 3.61 -2.47
CA SER A 37 3.61 2.80 -1.44
C SER A 37 3.98 3.64 -0.23
N PHE A 38 4.21 3.01 0.93
CA PHE A 38 4.88 3.65 2.06
C PHE A 38 6.32 3.13 2.17
N ASN A 39 7.32 3.95 1.86
CA ASN A 39 8.75 3.59 1.80
C ASN A 39 9.11 2.53 0.74
N GLY A 40 8.28 2.37 -0.31
CA GLY A 40 8.51 1.40 -1.38
C GLY A 40 9.72 1.67 -2.25
N ARG A 41 10.19 2.92 -2.31
CA ARG A 41 11.44 3.26 -2.99
C ARG A 41 12.65 2.85 -2.17
N GLY A 42 12.54 2.94 -0.84
CA GLY A 42 13.59 2.58 0.11
C GLY A 42 13.70 1.08 0.38
N PHE A 43 12.61 0.33 0.19
CA PHE A 43 12.56 -1.09 0.55
C PHE A 43 11.97 -1.99 -0.54
N ASP A 44 10.67 -1.88 -0.84
CA ASP A 44 9.92 -2.85 -1.66
C ASP A 44 10.50 -3.04 -3.07
N LEU A 45 10.64 -1.95 -3.84
CA LEU A 45 11.19 -2.02 -5.19
C LEU A 45 12.65 -2.48 -5.21
N PRO A 46 13.56 -2.00 -4.33
CA PRO A 46 14.90 -2.58 -4.20
C PRO A 46 14.89 -4.11 -4.01
N VAL A 47 14.09 -4.63 -3.07
CA VAL A 47 13.98 -6.08 -2.83
C VAL A 47 13.48 -6.79 -4.07
N LEU A 48 12.35 -6.36 -4.64
CA LEU A 48 11.74 -6.98 -5.82
C LEU A 48 12.67 -6.94 -7.03
N LYS A 49 13.41 -5.85 -7.25
CA LYS A 49 14.42 -5.75 -8.33
C LYS A 49 15.51 -6.80 -8.19
N TYR A 50 16.07 -6.97 -6.99
CA TYR A 50 17.10 -7.98 -6.77
C TYR A 50 16.56 -9.40 -6.97
N ARG A 51 15.34 -9.67 -6.50
CA ARG A 51 14.71 -10.98 -6.70
C ARG A 51 14.37 -11.25 -8.16
N ALA A 52 13.94 -10.24 -8.91
CA ALA A 52 13.73 -10.34 -10.35
C ALA A 52 15.02 -10.67 -11.09
N MET A 53 16.12 -9.97 -10.77
CA MET A 53 17.43 -10.27 -11.35
C MET A 53 17.90 -11.69 -11.04
N LYS A 54 17.72 -12.16 -9.79
CA LYS A 54 18.03 -13.55 -9.40
C LYS A 54 17.27 -14.57 -10.25
N HIS A 55 16.01 -14.30 -10.57
CA HIS A 55 15.12 -15.21 -11.30
C HIS A 55 15.08 -15.00 -12.81
N GLY A 56 15.87 -14.06 -13.35
CA GLY A 56 15.87 -13.73 -14.78
C GLY A 56 14.59 -13.03 -15.27
N VAL A 57 13.82 -12.42 -14.36
CA VAL A 57 12.57 -11.71 -14.68
C VAL A 57 12.90 -10.30 -15.20
N SER A 58 12.33 -9.94 -16.34
CA SER A 58 12.52 -8.61 -16.93
C SER A 58 11.63 -7.56 -16.26
N ALA A 59 12.23 -6.45 -15.84
CA ALA A 59 11.54 -5.27 -15.33
C ALA A 59 11.60 -4.09 -16.32
N ARG A 60 11.51 -4.38 -17.63
CA ARG A 60 11.75 -3.38 -18.70
C ARG A 60 10.96 -2.09 -18.51
N TRP A 61 9.65 -2.19 -18.21
CA TRP A 61 8.76 -1.05 -18.00
C TRP A 61 9.20 -0.14 -16.84
N LEU A 62 9.92 -0.68 -15.85
CA LEU A 62 10.39 0.06 -14.69
C LEU A 62 11.56 1.00 -15.03
N HIS A 63 12.35 0.63 -16.04
CA HIS A 63 13.61 1.30 -16.38
C HIS A 63 13.57 2.03 -17.72
N GLN A 64 12.75 1.57 -18.67
CA GLN A 64 12.63 2.18 -19.98
C GLN A 64 11.43 3.12 -20.00
N ALA A 65 11.71 4.39 -19.75
CA ALA A 65 10.72 5.45 -19.80
C ALA A 65 11.09 6.50 -20.86
N SER A 66 10.09 7.31 -21.19
CA SER A 66 10.18 8.32 -22.25
C SER A 66 11.26 9.36 -21.98
N ASN A 67 11.50 9.74 -20.71
CA ASN A 67 12.55 10.68 -20.32
C ASN A 67 13.06 10.44 -18.88
N LYS A 68 14.18 11.11 -18.52
CA LYS A 68 14.84 10.96 -17.21
C LYS A 68 14.07 11.52 -16.01
N TRP A 69 13.08 12.38 -16.24
CA TRP A 69 12.32 13.08 -15.20
C TRP A 69 10.97 12.42 -14.90
N GLU A 70 10.35 11.79 -15.90
CA GLU A 70 9.03 11.20 -15.82
C GLU A 70 9.12 9.69 -16.00
N ASN A 71 9.37 9.00 -14.88
CA ASN A 71 9.48 7.54 -14.85
C ASN A 71 9.38 7.01 -13.41
N TYR A 72 9.23 5.69 -13.27
CA TYR A 72 9.14 5.04 -11.96
C TYR A 72 10.38 5.20 -11.05
N THR A 73 11.56 5.39 -11.63
CA THR A 73 12.80 5.59 -10.86
C THR A 73 13.05 7.05 -10.47
N ALA A 74 12.38 8.01 -11.13
CA ALA A 74 12.50 9.41 -10.83
C ALA A 74 11.86 9.72 -9.47
N ARG A 75 12.68 10.29 -8.57
CA ARG A 75 12.30 10.55 -7.18
C ARG A 75 11.15 11.54 -7.05
N TYR A 76 11.16 12.59 -7.86
CA TYR A 76 10.22 13.71 -7.82
C TYR A 76 9.07 13.56 -8.84
N ALA A 77 8.73 12.32 -9.19
CA ALA A 77 7.67 12.00 -10.17
C ALA A 77 6.55 11.16 -9.51
N PRO A 78 5.79 11.72 -8.54
CA PRO A 78 4.77 10.98 -7.80
C PRO A 78 3.61 10.47 -8.68
N HIS A 79 3.45 11.01 -9.89
CA HIS A 79 2.50 10.46 -10.86
C HIS A 79 2.85 9.03 -11.33
N TRP A 80 4.13 8.65 -11.28
CA TRP A 80 4.61 7.32 -11.62
C TRP A 80 4.78 6.44 -10.38
N HIS A 81 5.52 6.94 -9.39
CA HIS A 81 5.69 6.27 -8.10
C HIS A 81 5.58 7.28 -6.96
N CYS A 82 4.40 7.33 -6.35
CA CYS A 82 4.10 8.09 -5.15
C CYS A 82 4.54 7.27 -3.93
N ASP A 83 5.76 7.53 -3.45
CA ASP A 83 6.21 7.01 -2.17
C ASP A 83 5.77 7.96 -1.06
N LEU A 84 4.80 7.56 -0.25
CA LEU A 84 4.22 8.35 0.83
C LEU A 84 5.26 8.80 1.87
N ALA A 85 6.28 7.97 2.15
CA ALA A 85 7.35 8.34 3.07
C ALA A 85 8.23 9.46 2.50
N GLU A 86 8.39 9.53 1.17
CA GLU A 86 9.11 10.62 0.51
C GLU A 86 8.26 11.89 0.44
N VAL A 87 7.03 11.81 -0.08
CA VAL A 87 6.21 13.02 -0.30
C VAL A 87 5.80 13.67 1.01
N LEU A 88 5.50 12.91 2.07
CA LEU A 88 5.14 13.46 3.38
C LEU A 88 6.34 14.03 4.14
N SER A 89 7.56 13.62 3.80
CA SER A 89 8.79 14.16 4.42
C SER A 89 9.41 15.30 3.60
N ASP A 90 8.69 15.85 2.62
CA ASP A 90 9.22 16.82 1.65
C ASP A 90 10.54 16.34 1.03
N TYR A 91 10.55 15.05 0.64
CA TYR A 91 11.71 14.36 0.09
C TYR A 91 12.93 14.40 1.03
N GLY A 92 12.68 14.30 2.34
CA GLY A 92 13.71 14.31 3.39
C GLY A 92 14.10 15.70 3.88
N ALA A 93 13.35 16.75 3.55
CA ALA A 93 13.51 18.05 4.22
C ALA A 93 13.01 18.00 5.68
N SER A 94 12.08 17.09 5.98
CA SER A 94 11.72 16.70 7.34
C SER A 94 12.07 15.23 7.62
N ALA A 95 11.98 14.82 8.88
CA ALA A 95 12.23 13.44 9.27
C ALA A 95 11.19 12.50 8.64
N ARG A 96 11.63 11.31 8.24
CA ARG A 96 10.70 10.25 7.81
C ARG A 96 10.08 9.60 9.03
N THR A 97 8.77 9.68 9.10
CA THR A 97 7.93 9.12 10.15
C THR A 97 7.49 7.71 9.77
N LYS A 98 7.29 6.82 10.74
CA LYS A 98 6.76 5.46 10.46
C LYS A 98 5.30 5.54 10.04
N MET A 99 4.83 4.60 9.21
CA MET A 99 3.43 4.57 8.77
C MET A 99 2.45 4.64 9.94
N ASN A 100 2.72 3.89 11.01
CA ASN A 100 1.85 3.84 12.18
C ASN A 100 1.73 5.20 12.91
N GLU A 101 2.81 5.97 12.96
CA GLU A 101 2.84 7.30 13.56
C GLU A 101 2.07 8.32 12.70
N VAL A 102 2.17 8.20 11.37
CA VAL A 102 1.36 9.03 10.45
C VAL A 102 -0.12 8.68 10.54
N CYS A 103 -0.47 7.38 10.59
CA CYS A 103 -1.85 6.92 10.76
C CYS A 103 -2.45 7.47 12.06
N ALA A 104 -1.73 7.36 13.18
CA ALA A 104 -2.18 7.88 14.46
C ALA A 104 -2.39 9.40 14.45
N ALA A 105 -1.56 10.16 13.72
CA ALA A 105 -1.72 11.60 13.58
C ALA A 105 -2.91 12.02 12.68
N LEU A 106 -3.50 11.09 11.95
CA LEU A 106 -4.60 11.32 11.00
C LEU A 106 -5.87 10.54 11.36
N ASP A 107 -5.94 10.02 12.58
CA ASP A 107 -7.07 9.24 13.09
C ASP A 107 -7.41 8.01 12.23
N LEU A 108 -6.37 7.38 11.68
CA LEU A 108 -6.45 6.16 10.89
C LEU A 108 -6.06 4.93 11.74
N PRO A 109 -6.41 3.70 11.30
CA PRO A 109 -6.20 2.49 12.10
C PRO A 109 -4.73 2.26 12.45
N GLY A 110 -3.86 2.46 11.46
CA GLY A 110 -2.48 2.01 11.56
C GLY A 110 -2.40 0.48 11.65
N LYS A 111 -1.27 -0.02 12.16
CA LYS A 111 -1.02 -1.45 12.31
C LYS A 111 -1.89 -2.01 13.43
N THR A 112 -2.73 -2.96 13.08
CA THR A 112 -3.54 -3.76 14.00
C THR A 112 -2.85 -5.11 14.24
N GLY A 113 -2.51 -5.42 15.50
CA GLY A 113 -2.07 -6.76 15.95
C GLY A 113 -0.63 -7.19 15.60
N VAL A 114 -0.27 -7.29 14.32
CA VAL A 114 1.01 -7.87 13.87
C VAL A 114 2.07 -6.79 13.66
N ASP A 115 3.20 -6.92 14.35
CA ASP A 115 4.38 -6.10 14.12
C ASP A 115 5.26 -6.75 13.04
N GLY A 116 5.86 -5.96 12.16
CA GLY A 116 6.72 -6.46 11.07
C GLY A 116 7.91 -7.30 11.58
N SER A 117 8.33 -7.11 12.83
CA SER A 117 9.33 -7.95 13.50
C SER A 117 8.89 -9.41 13.66
N LYS A 118 7.59 -9.71 13.65
CA LYS A 118 7.04 -11.07 13.79
C LYS A 118 6.94 -11.83 12.47
N VAL A 119 7.13 -11.18 11.32
CA VAL A 119 6.92 -11.81 10.00
C VAL A 119 7.86 -13.00 9.79
N SER A 120 9.11 -12.93 10.28
CA SER A 120 10.04 -14.06 10.19
C SER A 120 9.56 -15.26 11.01
N ASP A 121 9.17 -15.04 12.26
CA ASP A 121 8.69 -16.10 13.15
C ASP A 121 7.39 -16.73 12.61
N MET A 122 6.46 -15.90 12.11
CA MET A 122 5.24 -16.38 11.45
C MET A 122 5.56 -17.24 10.23
N TYR A 123 6.53 -16.83 9.42
CA TYR A 123 6.94 -17.59 8.24
C TYR A 123 7.52 -18.94 8.63
N ASP A 124 8.41 -18.97 9.62
CA ASP A 124 9.04 -20.19 10.14
C ASP A 124 8.02 -21.15 10.76
N ASN A 125 6.93 -20.61 11.31
CA ASN A 125 5.79 -21.38 11.84
C ASN A 125 4.77 -21.81 10.76
N GLY A 126 4.95 -21.41 9.50
CA GLY A 126 4.00 -21.71 8.42
C GLY A 126 2.71 -20.87 8.44
N GLU A 127 2.68 -19.76 9.18
CA GLU A 127 1.54 -18.84 9.32
C GLU A 127 1.42 -17.88 8.13
N ILE A 128 1.52 -18.42 6.90
CA ILE A 128 1.58 -17.63 5.66
C ILE A 128 0.31 -16.83 5.42
N ASP A 129 -0.87 -17.39 5.73
CA ASP A 129 -2.13 -16.67 5.57
C ASP A 129 -2.18 -15.42 6.45
N GLY A 130 -1.71 -15.51 7.70
CA GLY A 130 -1.60 -14.38 8.61
C GLY A 130 -0.69 -13.27 8.08
N ILE A 131 0.45 -13.64 7.48
CA ILE A 131 1.35 -12.67 6.81
C ILE A 131 0.64 -11.98 5.64
N ARG A 132 -0.12 -12.73 4.84
CA ARG A 132 -0.87 -12.19 3.70
C ARG A 132 -1.93 -11.19 4.16
N ARG A 133 -2.70 -11.51 5.20
CA ARG A 133 -3.68 -10.60 5.81
C ARG A 133 -3.04 -9.35 6.37
N TYR A 134 -1.91 -9.50 7.06
CA TYR A 134 -1.12 -8.36 7.55
C TYR A 134 -0.70 -7.43 6.40
N CYS A 135 -0.14 -7.97 5.31
CA CYS A 135 0.22 -7.17 4.14
C CYS A 135 -0.98 -6.46 3.50
N GLU A 136 -2.13 -7.14 3.39
CA GLU A 136 -3.38 -6.54 2.88
C GLU A 136 -3.83 -5.34 3.73
N THR A 137 -3.76 -5.44 5.06
CA THR A 137 -4.08 -4.32 5.97
C THR A 137 -3.07 -3.17 5.91
N ASP A 138 -1.78 -3.45 5.68
CA ASP A 138 -0.77 -2.41 5.44
C ASP A 138 -1.02 -1.67 4.10
N VAL A 139 -1.53 -2.37 3.08
CA VAL A 139 -1.97 -1.77 1.81
C VAL A 139 -3.21 -0.89 2.01
N LEU A 140 -4.18 -1.32 2.82
CA LEU A 140 -5.34 -0.49 3.18
C LEU A 140 -4.92 0.80 3.87
N ASN A 141 -4.03 0.74 4.87
CA ASN A 141 -3.47 1.93 5.51
C ASN A 141 -2.77 2.84 4.49
N THR A 142 -1.97 2.27 3.58
CA THR A 142 -1.30 3.01 2.51
C THR A 142 -2.31 3.73 1.61
N TYR A 143 -3.42 3.07 1.26
CA TYR A 143 -4.50 3.65 0.47
C TYR A 143 -5.19 4.82 1.19
N LEU A 144 -5.57 4.64 2.46
CA LEU A 144 -6.20 5.72 3.25
C LEU A 144 -5.28 6.94 3.42
N LEU A 145 -3.99 6.71 3.68
CA LEU A 145 -2.99 7.78 3.71
C LEU A 145 -2.85 8.49 2.36
N TYR A 146 -2.90 7.73 1.26
CA TYR A 146 -2.90 8.32 -0.07
C TYR A 146 -4.15 9.16 -0.34
N LEU A 147 -5.35 8.76 0.10
CA LEU A 147 -6.56 9.58 -0.01
C LEU A 147 -6.42 10.90 0.76
N ARG A 148 -5.86 10.86 1.98
CA ARG A 148 -5.55 12.07 2.78
C ARG A 148 -4.58 12.99 2.03
N HIS A 149 -3.50 12.44 1.49
CA HIS A 149 -2.53 13.18 0.68
C HIS A 149 -3.17 13.74 -0.60
N ALA A 150 -4.01 12.96 -1.29
CA ALA A 150 -4.71 13.37 -2.51
C ALA A 150 -5.66 14.54 -2.24
N LEU A 151 -6.38 14.53 -1.12
CA LEU A 151 -7.21 15.66 -0.68
C LEU A 151 -6.33 16.90 -0.41
N HIS A 152 -5.27 16.74 0.38
CA HIS A 152 -4.39 17.84 0.76
C HIS A 152 -3.74 18.53 -0.45
N THR A 153 -3.38 17.74 -1.47
CA THR A 153 -2.73 18.23 -2.70
C THR A 153 -3.71 18.65 -3.79
N GLY A 154 -5.02 18.57 -3.56
CA GLY A 154 -6.05 18.93 -4.54
C GLY A 154 -6.21 17.95 -5.70
N LEU A 155 -5.68 16.73 -5.59
CA LEU A 155 -5.96 15.63 -6.54
C LEU A 155 -7.40 15.10 -6.43
N THR A 156 -8.04 15.37 -5.30
CA THR A 156 -9.48 15.21 -5.08
C THR A 156 -9.97 16.36 -4.19
N ASP A 157 -11.26 16.64 -4.23
CA ASP A 157 -11.94 17.54 -3.30
C ASP A 157 -12.55 16.74 -2.12
N HIS A 158 -13.23 17.46 -1.22
CA HIS A 158 -13.89 16.87 -0.06
C HIS A 158 -14.97 15.87 -0.42
N ASP A 159 -15.77 16.15 -1.45
CA ASP A 159 -16.83 15.25 -1.91
C ASP A 159 -16.24 13.96 -2.46
N GLY A 160 -15.22 14.05 -3.31
CA GLY A 160 -14.51 12.89 -3.85
C GLY A 160 -13.78 12.08 -2.77
N TYR A 161 -13.21 12.74 -1.76
CA TYR A 161 -12.60 12.07 -0.60
C TYR A 161 -13.65 11.31 0.22
N ASN A 162 -14.72 11.98 0.65
CA ASN A 162 -15.77 11.37 1.47
C ASN A 162 -16.47 10.23 0.71
N HIS A 163 -16.65 10.38 -0.60
CA HIS A 163 -17.17 9.31 -1.44
C HIS A 163 -16.25 8.08 -1.44
N ALA A 164 -14.94 8.27 -1.63
CA ALA A 164 -13.97 7.18 -1.58
C ALA A 164 -13.94 6.49 -0.21
N ILE A 165 -14.03 7.25 0.89
CA ILE A 165 -14.13 6.70 2.24
C ILE A 165 -15.39 5.85 2.40
N ASN A 166 -16.56 6.35 2.00
CA ASN A 166 -17.80 5.59 2.11
C ASN A 166 -17.76 4.30 1.29
N LEU A 167 -17.21 4.33 0.06
CA LEU A 167 -17.01 3.12 -0.74
C LEU A 167 -16.06 2.13 -0.07
N THR A 168 -14.99 2.62 0.55
CA THR A 168 -14.00 1.78 1.24
C THR A 168 -14.60 1.09 2.46
N VAL A 169 -15.36 1.83 3.28
CA VAL A 169 -16.05 1.29 4.45
C VAL A 169 -17.07 0.24 4.01
N GLY A 170 -17.92 0.55 3.03
CA GLY A 170 -18.90 -0.41 2.51
C GLY A 170 -18.24 -1.66 1.94
N TRP A 171 -17.17 -1.52 1.17
CA TRP A 171 -16.40 -2.65 0.65
C TRP A 171 -15.83 -3.52 1.78
N LEU A 172 -15.23 -2.91 2.82
CA LEU A 172 -14.70 -3.65 3.96
C LEU A 172 -15.81 -4.36 4.75
N GLU A 173 -16.96 -3.72 4.96
CA GLU A 173 -18.10 -4.31 5.67
C GLU A 173 -18.66 -5.53 4.93
N GLU A 174 -18.71 -5.49 3.59
CA GLU A 174 -19.11 -6.65 2.78
C GLU A 174 -18.13 -7.83 2.90
N GLN A 175 -16.82 -7.56 3.01
CA GLN A 175 -15.79 -8.59 3.09
C GLN A 175 -15.50 -9.07 4.53
N ALA A 176 -15.86 -8.28 5.55
CA ALA A 176 -15.55 -8.52 6.96
C ALA A 176 -16.15 -9.84 7.50
N GLY A 177 -17.26 -10.30 6.93
CA GLY A 177 -17.89 -11.58 7.30
C GLY A 177 -17.02 -12.80 6.97
N ASP A 178 -16.20 -12.72 5.92
CA ASP A 178 -15.35 -13.82 5.45
C ASP A 178 -13.89 -13.65 5.88
N ILE A 179 -13.45 -12.42 6.17
CA ILE A 179 -12.06 -12.07 6.46
C ILE A 179 -11.98 -11.33 7.80
N PRO A 180 -11.71 -12.04 8.92
CA PRO A 180 -11.67 -11.44 10.26
C PRO A 180 -10.72 -10.25 10.40
N ALA A 181 -9.59 -10.27 9.69
CA ALA A 181 -8.64 -9.16 9.70
C ALA A 181 -9.25 -7.83 9.20
N TYR A 182 -10.26 -7.88 8.32
CA TYR A 182 -10.94 -6.67 7.84
C TYR A 182 -11.96 -6.15 8.85
N GLN A 183 -12.62 -7.04 9.60
CA GLN A 183 -13.43 -6.64 10.76
C GLN A 183 -12.55 -5.97 11.83
N GLU A 184 -11.41 -6.56 12.17
CA GLU A 184 -10.44 -5.98 13.11
C GLU A 184 -9.93 -4.61 12.64
N PHE A 185 -9.67 -4.47 11.34
CA PHE A 185 -9.28 -3.19 10.73
C PHE A 185 -10.38 -2.15 10.86
N LEU A 186 -11.64 -2.50 10.57
CA LEU A 186 -12.78 -1.59 10.74
C LEU A 186 -12.96 -1.15 12.19
N ASP A 187 -12.83 -2.07 13.14
CA ASP A 187 -12.99 -1.76 14.56
C ASP A 187 -11.87 -0.86 15.08
N ALA A 188 -10.63 -1.10 14.65
CA ALA A 188 -9.52 -0.19 14.92
C ALA A 188 -9.73 1.17 14.27
N TRP A 189 -10.30 1.23 13.05
CA TRP A 189 -10.63 2.50 12.42
C TRP A 189 -11.67 3.27 13.22
N ARG A 190 -12.77 2.61 13.63
CA ARG A 190 -13.83 3.22 14.45
C ARG A 190 -13.26 3.78 15.74
N GLN A 191 -12.32 3.05 16.35
CA GLN A 191 -11.66 3.50 17.57
C GLN A 191 -10.77 4.72 17.33
N SER A 192 -9.93 4.71 16.30
CA SER A 192 -9.04 5.84 15.99
C SER A 192 -9.79 7.10 15.61
N SER A 193 -10.96 6.97 14.99
CA SER A 193 -11.71 8.09 14.40
C SER A 193 -12.93 8.53 15.22
N ASP A 194 -13.05 8.09 16.48
CA ASP A 194 -14.20 8.32 17.36
C ASP A 194 -15.56 7.99 16.70
N GLY A 195 -15.57 6.97 15.83
CA GLY A 195 -16.75 6.51 15.08
C GLY A 195 -17.10 7.35 13.85
N SER A 196 -16.34 8.40 13.51
CA SER A 196 -16.52 9.18 12.28
C SER A 196 -15.38 8.94 11.29
N PHE A 197 -15.66 8.24 10.19
CA PHE A 197 -14.63 7.94 9.18
C PHE A 197 -14.32 9.12 8.24
N ASN A 198 -15.23 10.09 8.14
CA ASN A 198 -15.08 11.21 7.22
C ASN A 198 -14.14 12.28 7.77
N ALA A 199 -13.48 13.00 6.87
CA ALA A 199 -12.50 14.03 7.21
C ALA A 199 -13.08 15.27 7.92
N LEU A 200 -14.40 15.41 7.89
CA LEU A 200 -15.16 16.61 8.19
C LEU A 200 -16.56 16.23 8.64
#